data_AF-A0A2S1UFH6-F1
#
_entry.id   AF-A0A2S1UFH6-F1
#
_cell.length_a   1.000
_cell.length_b   1.000
_cell.length_c   1.000
_cell.angle_alpha   90.00
_cell.angle_beta   90.00
_cell.angle_gamma   90.00
#
_symmetry.space_group_name_H-M   'P 1'
#
loop_
_entity.id
_entity.type
_entity.pdbx_description
1 polymer ?
#
loop_
_entity_poly.entity_id
_entity_poly.type
_entity_poly.pdbx_seq_one_letter_code
_entity_poly.pdbx_strand_id
1 'polypeptide(L)'
;GLINSLATFARVNKYGFVETPYRKVKDGRVTDEVVYLSAMEEGRYPVAQANVPLDPKGRFTEDLVVCRHAGEVLPVTPDKVDYMDVSPKQLVSVAAALIPFLENDDANRALM
;
A
#
# COMPACT_ATOMS: atom_id res chain seq x y z
N GLY A 1 5.96 -19.25 6.72
CA GLY A 1 6.72 -20.03 5.74
C GLY A 1 5.77 -20.77 4.84
N LEU A 2 5.37 -21.98 5.24
CA LEU A 2 4.27 -22.73 4.61
C LEU A 2 2.89 -22.29 5.11
N ILE A 3 2.83 -21.81 6.36
CA ILE A 3 1.66 -21.19 6.97
C ILE A 3 1.95 -19.71 7.12
N ASN A 4 1.02 -18.86 6.66
CA ASN A 4 1.04 -17.40 6.76
C ASN A 4 -0.35 -16.91 7.18
N SER A 5 -0.42 -15.72 7.77
CA SER A 5 -1.67 -15.05 8.13
C SER A 5 -2.05 -14.01 7.07
N LEU A 6 -3.36 -13.80 6.88
CA LEU A 6 -3.86 -12.76 5.99
C LEU A 6 -3.53 -11.36 6.55
N ALA A 7 -3.18 -10.42 5.66
CA ALA A 7 -2.93 -9.04 6.04
C ALA A 7 -4.24 -8.31 6.40
N THR A 8 -4.13 -7.23 7.20
CA THR A 8 -5.27 -6.58 7.88
C THR A 8 -6.44 -6.21 6.97
N PHE A 9 -6.16 -5.71 5.76
CA PHE A 9 -7.21 -5.28 4.82
C PHE A 9 -7.32 -6.17 3.58
N ALA A 10 -6.55 -7.26 3.50
CA ALA A 10 -6.60 -8.15 2.36
C ALA A 10 -7.92 -8.93 2.34
N ARG A 11 -8.40 -9.23 1.14
CA ARG A 11 -9.60 -10.05 0.92
C ARG A 11 -9.35 -11.10 -0.15
N VAL A 12 -10.17 -12.13 -0.20
CA VAL A 12 -10.14 -13.15 -1.27
C VAL A 12 -11.31 -12.89 -2.22
N ASN A 13 -11.04 -12.77 -3.51
CA ASN A 13 -12.08 -12.56 -4.51
C ASN A 13 -12.77 -13.87 -4.92
N LYS A 14 -13.81 -13.79 -5.76
CA LYS A 14 -14.59 -14.96 -6.22
C LYS A 14 -13.77 -16.04 -6.94
N TYR A 15 -12.56 -15.73 -7.37
CA TYR A 15 -11.66 -16.64 -8.07
C TYR A 15 -10.57 -17.22 -7.15
N GLY A 16 -10.56 -16.84 -5.87
CA GLY A 16 -9.57 -17.30 -4.91
C GLY A 16 -8.28 -16.47 -4.87
N PHE A 17 -8.20 -15.34 -5.58
CA PHE A 17 -7.03 -14.47 -5.53
C PHE A 17 -7.12 -13.49 -4.36
N VAL A 18 -5.98 -13.22 -3.73
CA VAL A 18 -5.85 -12.19 -2.71
C VAL A 18 -5.83 -10.82 -3.38
N GLU A 19 -6.64 -9.91 -2.86
CA GLU A 19 -6.72 -8.51 -3.27
C GLU A 19 -6.44 -7.57 -2.10
N THR A 20 -5.82 -6.44 -2.40
CA THR A 20 -5.50 -5.38 -1.43
C THR A 20 -6.18 -4.08 -1.84
N PRO A 21 -6.71 -3.29 -0.90
CA PRO A 21 -7.34 -2.00 -1.21
C PRO A 21 -6.30 -0.90 -1.45
N TYR A 22 -6.59 -0.04 -2.41
CA TYR A 22 -5.80 1.14 -2.77
C TYR A 22 -6.72 2.34 -3.01
N ARG A 23 -6.26 3.54 -2.66
CA ARG A 23 -6.89 4.81 -3.04
C ARG A 23 -6.50 5.17 -4.46
N LYS A 24 -7.48 5.52 -5.29
CA LYS A 24 -7.22 5.96 -6.66
C LYS A 24 -6.65 7.37 -6.70
N VAL A 25 -5.64 7.60 -7.52
CA VAL A 25 -5.11 8.93 -7.81
C VAL A 25 -5.68 9.39 -9.15
N LYS A 26 -6.18 10.63 -9.22
CA LYS A 26 -6.68 11.26 -10.44
C LYS A 26 -6.09 12.65 -10.54
N ASP A 27 -5.44 12.96 -11.67
CA ASP A 27 -4.85 14.28 -11.94
C ASP A 27 -3.91 14.76 -10.82
N GLY A 28 -3.06 13.85 -10.31
CA GLY A 28 -2.12 14.12 -9.21
C GLY A 28 -2.77 14.31 -7.84
N ARG A 29 -4.07 14.01 -7.70
CA ARG A 29 -4.83 14.09 -6.45
C ARG A 29 -5.27 12.71 -5.99
N VAL A 30 -4.93 12.36 -4.76
CA VAL A 30 -5.40 11.16 -4.08
C VAL A 30 -6.88 11.34 -3.72
N THR A 31 -7.70 10.40 -4.17
CA THR A 31 -9.15 10.41 -3.94
C THR A 31 -9.56 9.47 -2.79
N ASP A 32 -10.81 9.57 -2.35
CA ASP A 32 -11.38 8.65 -1.35
C ASP A 32 -12.00 7.40 -2.00
N GLU A 33 -11.87 7.24 -3.33
CA GLU A 33 -12.29 6.05 -4.05
C GLU A 33 -11.31 4.91 -3.76
N VAL A 34 -11.79 3.89 -3.04
CA VAL A 34 -11.02 2.68 -2.72
C VAL A 34 -11.33 1.58 -3.72
N VAL A 35 -10.29 1.07 -4.39
CA VAL A 35 -10.37 -0.04 -5.34
C VAL A 35 -9.50 -1.18 -4.84
N TYR A 36 -10.01 -2.40 -4.92
CA TYR A 36 -9.24 -3.59 -4.60
C TYR A 36 -8.59 -4.13 -5.86
N LEU A 37 -7.29 -4.37 -5.79
CA LEU A 37 -6.50 -4.90 -6.88
C LEU A 37 -5.89 -6.24 -6.47
N SER A 38 -5.94 -7.21 -7.38
CA SER A 38 -5.13 -8.42 -7.31
C SER A 38 -3.66 -8.10 -7.61
N ALA A 39 -2.75 -9.01 -7.26
CA ALA A 39 -1.32 -8.85 -7.54
C ALA A 39 -1.01 -8.59 -9.04
N MET A 40 -1.78 -9.22 -9.94
CA MET A 40 -1.59 -9.05 -11.39
C MET A 40 -2.10 -7.70 -11.91
N GLU A 41 -3.10 -7.11 -11.25
CA GLU A 41 -3.60 -5.78 -11.56
C GLU A 41 -2.69 -4.71 -10.96
N GLU A 42 -2.28 -4.84 -9.69
CA GLU A 42 -1.38 -3.92 -9.00
C GLU A 42 -0.06 -3.73 -9.76
N GLY A 43 0.54 -4.83 -10.25
CA GLY A 43 1.81 -4.79 -10.97
C GLY A 43 1.82 -3.92 -12.24
N ARG A 44 0.65 -3.47 -12.73
CA ARG A 44 0.53 -2.59 -13.90
C ARG A 44 0.59 -1.11 -13.57
N TYR A 45 0.58 -0.74 -12.29
CA TYR A 45 0.42 0.64 -11.85
C TYR A 45 1.54 1.04 -10.87
N PRO A 46 2.00 2.30 -10.87
CA PRO A 46 2.84 2.83 -9.81
C PRO A 46 1.99 3.15 -8.58
N VAL A 47 2.33 2.51 -7.46
CA VAL A 47 1.60 2.63 -6.19
C VAL A 47 2.46 3.37 -5.16
N ALA A 48 1.96 4.52 -4.68
CA ALA A 48 2.57 5.30 -3.62
C ALA A 48 2.29 4.72 -2.23
N GLN A 49 3.22 4.93 -1.29
CA GLN A 49 3.06 4.51 0.11
C GLN A 49 2.04 5.38 0.86
N ALA A 50 1.43 4.83 1.90
CA ALA A 50 0.37 5.51 2.67
C ALA A 50 0.86 6.73 3.48
N ASN A 51 2.17 6.82 3.74
CA ASN A 51 2.81 7.87 4.54
C ASN A 51 3.35 9.05 3.69
N VAL A 52 3.18 9.02 2.36
CA VAL A 52 3.61 10.13 1.51
C VAL A 52 2.82 11.40 1.88
N PRO A 53 3.49 12.53 2.18
CA PRO A 53 2.80 13.75 2.58
C PRO A 53 1.88 14.31 1.48
N LEU A 54 0.68 14.73 1.88
CA LEU A 54 -0.34 15.33 1.01
C LEU A 54 -0.73 16.73 1.51
N ASP A 55 -1.09 17.62 0.58
CA ASP A 55 -1.71 18.90 0.89
C ASP A 55 -3.18 18.70 1.36
N PRO A 56 -3.86 19.72 1.91
CA PRO A 56 -5.27 19.63 2.32
C PRO A 56 -6.24 19.32 1.17
N LYS A 57 -5.81 19.45 -0.08
CA LYS A 57 -6.58 19.08 -1.27
C LYS A 57 -6.29 17.64 -1.71
N GLY A 58 -5.39 16.92 -1.06
CA GLY A 58 -5.02 15.53 -1.38
C GLY A 58 -3.98 15.41 -2.48
N ARG A 59 -3.20 16.46 -2.79
CA ARG A 59 -2.10 16.40 -3.76
C ARG A 59 -0.79 16.13 -3.08
N PHE A 60 0.10 15.42 -3.77
CA PHE A 60 1.46 15.19 -3.30
C PHE A 60 2.21 16.52 -3.14
N THR A 61 2.89 16.70 -2.01
CA THR A 61 3.66 17.92 -1.74
C THR A 61 5.08 17.88 -2.31
N GLU A 62 5.55 16.69 -2.68
CA GLU A 62 6.90 16.44 -3.19
C GLU A 62 6.90 16.31 -4.72
N ASP A 63 8.00 16.72 -5.36
CA ASP A 63 8.17 16.63 -6.82
C ASP A 63 8.41 15.20 -7.31
N LEU A 64 8.90 14.33 -6.43
CA LEU A 64 9.14 12.91 -6.68
C LEU A 64 8.53 12.08 -5.55
N VAL A 65 7.67 11.14 -5.91
CA VAL A 65 7.00 10.22 -5.00
C VAL A 65 7.62 8.84 -5.16
N VAL A 66 8.08 8.26 -4.05
CA VAL A 66 8.57 6.88 -4.04
C VAL A 66 7.39 5.93 -4.22
N CYS A 67 7.39 5.21 -5.35
CA CYS A 67 6.35 4.25 -5.68
C CYS A 67 6.91 2.84 -5.83
N ARG A 68 6.04 1.86 -5.64
CA ARG A 68 6.26 0.48 -6.02
C ARG A 68 5.59 0.23 -7.37
N HIS A 69 6.32 -0.37 -8.31
CA HIS A 69 5.79 -0.76 -9.62
C HIS A 69 6.43 -2.07 -10.08
N ALA A 70 5.62 -3.07 -10.39
CA ALA A 70 6.07 -4.39 -10.86
C ALA A 70 7.18 -5.06 -10.01
N GLY A 71 7.18 -4.81 -8.69
CA GLY A 71 8.18 -5.34 -7.75
C GLY A 71 9.41 -4.46 -7.54
N GLU A 72 9.56 -3.38 -8.31
CA GLU A 72 10.63 -2.40 -8.13
C GLU A 72 10.15 -1.20 -7.30
N VAL A 73 11.08 -0.58 -6.58
CA VAL A 73 10.84 0.68 -5.84
C VAL A 73 11.58 1.78 -6.59
N LEU A 74 10.84 2.75 -7.12
CA LEU A 74 11.40 3.84 -7.90
C LEU A 74 10.71 5.18 -7.63
N PRO A 75 11.46 6.29 -7.70
CA PRO A 75 10.87 7.62 -7.65
C PRO A 75 10.16 7.93 -8.97
N VAL A 76 8.92 8.42 -8.90
CA VAL A 76 8.14 8.89 -10.06
C VAL A 76 7.59 10.28 -9.78
N THR A 77 7.23 11.02 -10.83
CA THR A 77 6.56 12.30 -10.67
C THR A 77 5.08 12.11 -10.26
N PRO A 78 4.47 13.04 -9.50
CA PRO A 78 3.08 12.93 -9.01
C PRO A 78 2.02 12.60 -10.07
N ASP A 79 2.22 13.04 -11.31
CA ASP A 79 1.33 12.77 -12.46
C ASP A 79 1.36 11.32 -12.93
N LYS A 80 2.39 10.56 -12.57
CA LYS A 80 2.55 9.14 -12.91
C LYS A 80 2.09 8.19 -11.80
N VAL A 81 1.64 8.71 -10.67
CA VAL A 81 1.10 7.89 -9.59
C VAL A 81 -0.35 7.56 -9.90
N ASP A 82 -0.67 6.28 -9.99
CA ASP A 82 -2.03 5.80 -10.28
C ASP A 82 -2.81 5.46 -9.00
N TYR A 83 -2.11 4.94 -7.98
CA TYR A 83 -2.71 4.47 -6.74
C TYR A 83 -1.86 4.81 -5.52
N MET A 84 -2.49 4.84 -4.34
CA MET A 84 -1.83 5.00 -3.05
C MET A 84 -2.37 3.97 -2.06
N ASP A 85 -1.50 3.42 -1.21
CA ASP A 85 -1.90 2.55 -0.11
C ASP A 85 -2.95 3.22 0.80
N VAL A 86 -3.89 2.45 1.34
CA VAL A 86 -4.93 3.01 2.24
C VAL A 86 -4.40 3.26 3.65
N SER A 87 -3.42 2.48 4.09
CA SER A 87 -2.87 2.56 5.45
C SER A 87 -1.54 1.81 5.56
N PRO A 88 -0.58 2.29 6.36
CA PRO A 88 0.64 1.53 6.66
C PRO A 88 0.35 0.15 7.28
N LYS A 89 -0.78 0.01 7.98
CA LYS A 89 -1.20 -1.25 8.63
C LYS A 89 -1.66 -2.31 7.63
N GLN A 90 -1.86 -1.97 6.35
CA GLN A 90 -2.29 -2.93 5.35
C GLN A 90 -1.25 -4.01 5.03
N LEU A 91 0.03 -3.75 5.36
CA LEU A 91 1.13 -4.67 5.11
C LEU A 91 1.18 -5.82 6.14
N VAL A 92 0.66 -5.61 7.34
CA VAL A 92 0.81 -6.53 8.48
C VAL A 92 -0.49 -7.26 8.79
N SER A 93 -0.39 -8.41 9.45
CA SER A 93 -1.55 -9.14 9.98
C SER A 93 -2.18 -8.42 11.17
N VAL A 94 -3.40 -8.82 11.55
CA VAL A 94 -4.09 -8.26 12.71
C VAL A 94 -3.27 -8.42 13.99
N ALA A 95 -2.58 -9.55 14.19
CA ALA A 95 -1.76 -9.78 15.37
C ALA A 95 -0.55 -8.82 15.42
N ALA A 96 0.19 -8.70 14.32
CA ALA A 96 1.34 -7.81 14.24
C ALA A 96 0.93 -6.33 14.34
N ALA A 97 -0.26 -5.96 13.85
CA ALA A 97 -0.78 -4.60 13.95
C ALA A 97 -1.08 -4.14 15.40
N LEU A 98 -1.10 -5.06 16.37
CA LEU A 98 -1.27 -4.76 17.80
C LEU A 98 0.04 -4.50 18.53
N ILE A 99 1.19 -4.71 17.88
CA ILE A 99 2.51 -4.43 18.45
C ILE A 99 2.77 -2.93 18.35
N PRO A 100 2.86 -2.19 19.48
CA PRO A 100 3.19 -0.78 19.44
C PRO A 100 4.65 -0.59 19.02
N PHE A 101 4.95 0.47 18.27
CA PHE A 101 6.31 0.80 17.83
C PHE A 101 7.00 -0.31 17.04
N LEU A 102 6.23 -1.10 16.28
CA LEU A 102 6.72 -2.21 15.46
C LEU A 102 7.84 -1.79 14.50
N GLU A 103 7.80 -0.55 14.02
CA GLU A 103 8.82 0.05 13.17
C GLU A 103 10.21 0.15 13.82
N ASN A 104 10.29 0.05 15.15
CA ASN A 104 11.54 0.11 15.92
C ASN A 104 12.05 -1.28 16.35
N ASP A 105 11.28 -2.34 16.11
CA ASP A 105 11.66 -3.71 16.43
C ASP A 105 12.27 -4.44 15.23
N ASP A 106 13.22 -5.34 15.48
CA ASP A 106 13.73 -6.25 14.46
C ASP A 106 12.67 -7.26 14.03
N ALA A 107 12.69 -7.65 12.75
CA ALA A 107 11.71 -8.57 12.18
C ALA A 107 11.69 -9.95 12.86
N ASN A 108 12.84 -10.47 13.33
CA ASN A 108 12.86 -11.75 14.03
C ASN A 108 12.23 -11.64 15.42
N ARG A 109 12.39 -10.49 16.08
CA ARG A 109 11.77 -10.22 17.37
C ARG A 109 10.26 -10.05 17.24
N ALA A 110 9.80 -9.36 16.19
CA ALA A 110 8.38 -9.21 15.90
C ALA A 110 7.69 -10.52 15.47
N LEU A 111 8.46 -11.51 15.00
CA LEU A 111 7.97 -12.82 14.59
C LEU A 111 7.73 -13.78 15.77
N MET A 112 8.52 -13.67 16.85
CA MET A 112 8.43 -14.51 18.05
C MET A 112 7.27 -14.12 18.96
#